data_AF-Q64UZ1-F1
#
_entry.id   AF-Q64UZ1-F1
#
_cell.length_a   1.000
_cell.length_b   1.000
_cell.length_c   1.000
_cell.angle_alpha   90.00
_cell.angle_beta   90.00
_cell.angle_gamma   90.00
#
_symmetry.space_group_name_H-M   'P 1'
#
loop_
_entity.id
_entity.type
_entity.pdbx_description
1 polymer ?
#
loop_
_entity_poly.entity_id
_entity_poly.type
_entity_poly.pdbx_seq_one_letter_code
_entity_poly.pdbx_strand_id
1 'polypeptide(L)'
;MDSFFQTLAFTYLLYPILGLLLVGLGIFIAKKNALLNNKRLVGYTIGAIAILTLPALLGFLDYGFMPYGYIFLAMLYLLLGSYNIRMIAWVFKDDYKYRHEIILTSFILVVSMLFFTLVFNLCNELKYGLWASTCLLPFVIVSVFIRTYRIFIAIPIPVYEVWRYTDDTEQEGYFDPGSLQVLQIELYKQESDREPVKLSVKAPDEMQFGTWFHRMIDDYNLKSPQAPIDDYAAKEGGWIFYRKPTLLSPRHYIDFNLTVKDNRIRSRDVIVAKRVMEQSEN
;
A
#
# COMPACT_ATOMS: atom_id res chain seq x y z
N MET A 1 21.69 46.68 -10.18
CA MET A 1 22.20 45.53 -10.94
C MET A 1 21.78 44.21 -10.30
N ASP A 2 21.82 44.08 -8.98
CA ASP A 2 21.55 42.81 -8.27
C ASP A 2 20.15 42.22 -8.48
N SER A 3 19.09 43.05 -8.53
CA SER A 3 17.72 42.54 -8.73
C SER A 3 17.47 41.88 -10.10
N PHE A 4 18.08 42.42 -11.16
CA PHE A 4 17.98 41.84 -12.51
C PHE A 4 18.69 40.48 -12.55
N PHE A 5 19.91 40.41 -12.02
CA PHE A 5 20.67 39.16 -11.95
C PHE A 5 20.00 38.12 -11.04
N GLN A 6 19.41 38.54 -9.92
CA GLN A 6 18.62 37.65 -9.06
C GLN A 6 17.40 37.09 -9.80
N THR A 7 16.63 37.95 -10.47
CA THR A 7 15.44 37.52 -11.22
C THR A 7 15.81 36.57 -12.34
N LEU A 8 16.86 36.90 -13.12
CA LEU A 8 17.38 36.06 -14.18
C LEU A 8 17.87 34.70 -13.65
N ALA A 9 18.66 34.71 -12.57
CA ALA A 9 19.23 33.51 -11.97
C ALA A 9 18.15 32.60 -11.39
N PHE A 10 17.28 33.12 -10.51
CA PHE A 10 16.32 32.30 -9.76
C PHE A 10 15.07 31.93 -10.58
N THR A 11 14.62 32.79 -11.50
CA THR A 11 13.36 32.55 -12.25
C THR A 11 13.60 31.74 -13.53
N TYR A 12 14.74 31.95 -14.18
CA TYR A 12 15.02 31.38 -15.50
C TYR A 12 16.19 30.41 -15.53
N LEU A 13 17.29 30.69 -14.84
CA LEU A 13 18.54 29.94 -15.01
C LEU A 13 18.71 28.76 -14.05
N LEU A 14 18.15 28.82 -12.84
CA LEU A 14 18.31 27.80 -11.81
C LEU A 14 17.80 26.42 -12.26
N TYR A 15 16.55 26.36 -12.70
CA TYR A 15 15.89 25.11 -13.10
C TYR A 15 16.53 24.42 -14.33
N PRO A 16 16.92 25.12 -15.41
CA PRO A 16 17.62 24.48 -16.52
C PRO A 16 19.06 24.12 -16.19
N ILE A 17 19.78 24.88 -15.36
CA ILE A 17 21.09 24.43 -14.86
C ILE A 17 20.91 23.11 -14.11
N LEU A 18 19.92 23.02 -13.23
CA LEU A 18 19.63 21.80 -12.47
C LEU A 18 19.21 20.65 -13.39
N GLY A 19 18.41 20.92 -14.44
CA GLY A 19 18.04 19.96 -15.46
C GLY A 19 19.25 19.44 -16.25
N LEU A 20 20.14 20.33 -16.70
CA LEU A 20 21.38 19.97 -17.40
C LEU A 20 22.34 19.19 -16.50
N LEU A 21 22.44 19.54 -15.21
CA LEU A 21 23.23 18.80 -14.24
C LEU A 21 22.68 17.38 -14.04
N LEU A 22 21.36 17.22 -13.93
CA LEU A 22 20.72 15.90 -13.82
C LEU A 22 20.90 15.07 -15.09
N VAL A 23 20.80 15.68 -16.27
CA VAL A 23 21.10 15.01 -17.54
C VAL A 23 22.57 14.58 -17.58
N GLY A 24 23.51 15.44 -17.19
CA GLY A 24 24.93 15.13 -17.13
C GLY A 24 25.24 13.98 -16.15
N LEU A 25 24.62 13.99 -14.97
CA LEU A 25 24.72 12.90 -13.98
C LEU A 25 24.11 11.60 -14.52
N GLY A 26 22.98 11.68 -15.20
CA GLY A 26 22.34 10.54 -15.89
C GLY A 26 23.26 9.94 -16.96
N ILE A 27 23.89 10.78 -17.79
CA ILE A 27 24.86 10.35 -18.81
C ILE A 27 26.08 9.69 -18.16
N PHE A 28 26.60 10.26 -17.07
CA PHE A 28 27.74 9.68 -16.34
C PHE A 28 27.42 8.28 -15.80
N ILE A 29 26.27 8.11 -15.14
CA ILE A 29 25.81 6.81 -14.61
C ILE A 29 25.55 5.84 -15.77
N ALA A 30 24.93 6.29 -16.86
CA ALA A 30 24.64 5.47 -18.02
C ALA A 30 25.91 5.00 -18.72
N LYS A 31 26.95 5.85 -18.81
CA LYS A 31 28.26 5.49 -19.35
C LYS A 31 28.94 4.42 -18.49
N LYS A 32 28.91 4.57 -17.16
CA LYS A 32 29.49 3.59 -16.22
C LYS A 32 28.82 2.22 -16.31
N ASN A 33 27.51 2.19 -16.57
CA ASN A 33 26.71 0.95 -16.64
C ASN A 33 26.47 0.45 -18.08
N ALA A 34 27.22 0.96 -19.08
CA ALA A 34 27.07 0.64 -20.50
C ALA A 34 25.64 0.84 -21.08
N LEU A 35 24.77 1.60 -20.41
CA LEU A 35 23.38 1.85 -20.82
C LEU A 35 23.29 2.71 -22.07
N LEU A 36 24.31 3.56 -22.33
CA LEU A 36 24.39 4.39 -23.54
C LEU A 36 24.53 3.58 -24.83
N ASN A 37 24.94 2.31 -24.75
CA ASN A 37 24.99 1.43 -25.93
C ASN A 37 23.59 1.05 -26.43
N ASN A 38 22.57 1.11 -25.56
CA ASN A 38 21.19 0.88 -25.97
C ASN A 38 20.62 2.13 -26.63
N LYS A 39 20.74 2.20 -27.97
CA LYS A 39 20.20 3.30 -28.79
C LYS A 39 18.70 3.53 -28.58
N ARG A 40 17.92 2.48 -28.27
CA ARG A 40 16.49 2.61 -27.97
C ARG A 40 16.26 3.39 -26.69
N LEU A 41 17.02 3.06 -25.64
CA LEU A 41 16.93 3.75 -24.35
C LEU A 41 17.26 5.23 -24.48
N VAL A 42 18.38 5.56 -25.12
CA VAL A 42 18.83 6.94 -25.31
C VAL A 42 17.82 7.72 -26.15
N GLY A 43 17.44 7.19 -27.33
CA GLY A 43 16.49 7.84 -28.23
C GLY A 43 15.11 8.02 -27.59
N TYR A 44 14.63 7.01 -26.87
CA TYR A 44 13.38 7.09 -26.11
C TYR A 44 13.43 8.17 -25.03
N THR A 45 14.49 8.20 -24.23
CA THR A 45 14.62 9.15 -23.11
C THR A 45 14.58 10.59 -23.61
N ILE A 46 15.37 10.90 -24.65
CA ILE A 46 15.41 12.24 -25.25
C ILE A 46 14.05 12.59 -25.87
N GLY A 47 13.47 11.67 -26.64
CA GLY A 47 12.17 11.87 -27.27
C GLY A 47 11.04 12.09 -26.25
N ALA A 48 11.02 11.32 -25.17
CA ALA A 48 10.04 11.45 -24.10
C ALA A 48 10.16 12.80 -23.38
N ILE A 49 11.38 13.24 -23.03
CA ILE A 49 11.61 14.55 -22.41
C ILE A 49 11.13 15.68 -23.32
N ALA A 50 11.44 15.60 -24.62
CA ALA A 50 10.99 16.59 -25.59
C ALA A 50 9.46 16.62 -25.67
N ILE A 51 8.80 15.46 -25.85
CA ILE A 51 7.33 15.35 -25.93
C ILE A 51 6.65 15.87 -24.67
N LEU A 52 7.20 15.58 -23.48
CA LEU A 52 6.63 16.05 -22.21
C LEU A 52 6.89 17.54 -21.95
N THR A 53 7.91 18.12 -22.56
CA THR A 53 8.24 19.55 -22.40
C THR A 53 7.46 20.43 -23.38
N LEU A 54 7.21 19.96 -24.60
CA LEU A 54 6.57 20.74 -25.67
C LEU A 54 5.24 21.43 -25.26
N PRO A 55 4.33 20.79 -24.51
CA PRO A 55 3.09 21.43 -24.10
C PRO A 55 3.26 22.60 -23.13
N ALA A 56 4.47 22.84 -22.59
CA ALA A 56 4.79 24.04 -21.81
C ALA A 56 4.58 25.34 -22.59
N LEU A 57 4.59 25.28 -23.93
CA LEU A 57 4.26 26.42 -24.80
C LEU A 57 2.83 26.94 -24.57
N LEU A 58 1.93 26.13 -23.98
CA LEU A 58 0.62 26.62 -23.52
C LEU A 58 0.72 27.69 -22.42
N GLY A 59 1.92 28.00 -21.93
CA GLY A 59 2.18 29.19 -21.12
C GLY A 59 1.74 30.50 -21.77
N PHE A 60 1.67 30.58 -23.11
CA PHE A 60 1.11 31.74 -23.84
C PHE A 60 -0.38 32.01 -23.55
N LEU A 61 -1.09 31.07 -22.90
CA LEU A 61 -2.47 31.29 -22.47
C LEU A 61 -2.59 32.18 -21.23
N ASP A 62 -1.47 32.54 -20.58
CA ASP A 62 -1.41 33.31 -19.33
C ASP A 62 -2.40 32.81 -18.26
N TYR A 63 -3.45 33.58 -18.00
CA TYR A 63 -4.50 33.23 -17.03
C TYR A 63 -5.33 32.02 -17.48
N GLY A 64 -5.51 31.80 -18.78
CA GLY A 64 -6.27 30.68 -19.33
C GLY A 64 -5.61 29.32 -19.09
N PHE A 65 -4.31 29.30 -18.79
CA PHE A 65 -3.63 28.06 -18.44
C PHE A 65 -4.18 27.46 -17.14
N MET A 66 -4.50 28.29 -16.14
CA MET A 66 -5.03 27.81 -14.86
C MET A 66 -6.49 28.28 -14.68
N PRO A 67 -7.49 27.38 -14.64
CA PRO A 67 -7.37 25.93 -14.46
C PRO A 67 -7.39 25.10 -15.76
N TYR A 68 -7.82 25.67 -16.89
CA TYR A 68 -8.22 24.87 -18.06
C TYR A 68 -7.06 24.13 -18.73
N GLY A 69 -5.98 24.84 -19.07
CA GLY A 69 -4.77 24.25 -19.65
C GLY A 69 -4.13 23.22 -18.74
N TYR A 70 -4.09 23.50 -17.43
CA TYR A 70 -3.57 22.59 -16.41
C TYR A 70 -4.33 21.26 -16.37
N ILE A 71 -5.67 21.29 -16.31
CA ILE A 71 -6.50 20.08 -16.26
C ILE A 71 -6.38 19.29 -17.58
N PHE A 72 -6.40 20.00 -18.72
CA PHE A 72 -6.22 19.37 -20.02
C PHE A 72 -4.87 18.64 -20.13
N LEU A 73 -3.79 19.29 -19.72
CA LEU A 73 -2.46 18.67 -19.72
C LEU A 73 -2.35 17.53 -18.73
N ALA A 74 -2.94 17.64 -17.53
CA ALA A 74 -2.97 16.54 -16.57
C ALA A 74 -3.62 15.27 -17.16
N MET A 75 -4.73 15.43 -17.90
CA MET A 75 -5.37 14.32 -18.61
C MET A 75 -4.52 13.78 -19.75
N LEU A 76 -3.88 14.66 -20.53
CA LEU A 76 -2.95 14.26 -21.59
C LEU A 76 -1.77 13.45 -21.04
N TYR A 77 -1.17 13.89 -19.93
CA TYR A 77 -0.04 13.21 -19.32
C TYR A 77 -0.43 11.88 -18.67
N LEU A 78 -1.68 11.73 -18.21
CA LEU A 78 -2.21 10.42 -17.80
C LEU A 78 -2.27 9.44 -18.99
N LEU A 79 -2.72 9.90 -20.17
CA LEU A 79 -2.72 9.08 -21.39
C LEU A 79 -1.29 8.73 -21.83
N LEU A 80 -0.38 9.71 -21.81
CA LEU A 80 1.03 9.49 -22.13
C LEU A 80 1.71 8.55 -21.13
N GLY A 81 1.34 8.59 -19.85
CA GLY A 81 1.81 7.63 -18.84
C GLY A 81 1.41 6.19 -19.17
N SER A 82 0.20 5.99 -19.69
CA SER A 82 -0.26 4.68 -20.18
C SER A 82 0.54 4.21 -21.39
N TYR A 83 0.88 5.12 -22.31
CA TYR A 83 1.73 4.81 -23.46
C TYR A 83 3.19 4.53 -23.06
N ASN A 84 3.72 5.26 -22.08
CA ASN A 84 5.09 5.10 -21.54
C ASN A 84 5.38 3.68 -21.09
N ILE A 85 4.41 2.97 -20.50
CA ILE A 85 4.60 1.57 -20.09
C ILE A 85 4.88 0.65 -21.29
N ARG A 86 4.16 0.85 -22.40
CA ARG A 86 4.40 0.11 -23.65
C ARG A 86 5.76 0.46 -24.26
N MET A 87 6.16 1.72 -24.18
CA MET A 87 7.46 2.15 -24.68
C MET A 87 8.61 1.60 -23.86
N ILE A 88 8.48 1.54 -22.54
CA ILE A 88 9.49 0.94 -21.65
C ILE A 88 9.65 -0.55 -21.96
N ALA A 89 8.55 -1.28 -22.16
CA ALA A 89 8.58 -2.65 -22.64
C ALA A 89 9.34 -2.78 -23.98
N TRP A 90 9.11 -1.89 -24.94
CA TRP A 90 9.86 -1.88 -26.21
C TRP A 90 11.37 -1.55 -26.05
N VAL A 91 11.72 -0.63 -25.14
CA VAL A 91 13.11 -0.22 -24.86
C VAL A 91 13.91 -1.38 -24.25
N PHE A 92 13.31 -2.11 -23.31
CA PHE A 92 13.94 -3.22 -22.59
C PHE A 92 13.57 -4.61 -23.15
N LYS A 93 12.81 -4.68 -24.25
CA LYS A 93 12.37 -5.94 -24.90
C LYS A 93 11.61 -6.88 -23.95
N ASP A 94 10.70 -6.32 -23.14
CA ASP A 94 9.90 -7.04 -22.13
C ASP A 94 10.71 -7.74 -21.02
N ASP A 95 12.04 -7.59 -21.00
CA ASP A 95 12.93 -8.18 -19.99
C ASP A 95 13.46 -7.09 -19.05
N TYR A 96 12.61 -6.69 -18.10
CA TYR A 96 13.02 -5.73 -17.08
C TYR A 96 12.26 -5.89 -15.75
N LYS A 97 12.97 -5.57 -14.66
CA LYS A 97 12.35 -5.42 -13.33
C LYS A 97 11.70 -4.05 -13.19
N TYR A 98 10.57 -3.97 -12.47
CA TYR A 98 9.86 -2.70 -12.19
C TYR A 98 10.75 -1.58 -11.66
N ARG A 99 11.83 -1.90 -10.91
CA ARG A 99 12.82 -0.92 -10.45
C ARG A 99 13.41 -0.08 -11.61
N HIS A 100 13.66 -0.69 -12.77
CA HIS A 100 14.20 0.03 -13.93
C HIS A 100 13.15 0.95 -14.57
N GLU A 101 11.90 0.48 -14.67
CA GLU A 101 10.77 1.28 -15.16
C GLU A 101 10.53 2.52 -14.29
N ILE A 102 10.45 2.35 -12.97
CA ILE A 102 10.17 3.47 -12.07
C ILE A 102 11.33 4.46 -12.01
N ILE A 103 12.59 3.99 -12.05
CA ILE A 103 13.77 4.87 -12.10
C ILE A 103 13.78 5.68 -13.40
N LEU A 104 13.58 5.04 -14.55
CA LEU A 104 13.60 5.71 -15.84
C LEU A 104 12.42 6.70 -15.97
N THR A 105 11.22 6.27 -15.59
CA THR A 105 10.00 7.12 -15.62
C THR A 105 10.17 8.33 -14.69
N SER A 106 10.71 8.14 -13.48
CA SER A 106 10.96 9.24 -12.54
C SER A 106 12.05 10.19 -13.05
N PHE A 107 13.11 9.67 -13.65
CA PHE A 107 14.16 10.48 -14.27
C PHE A 107 13.60 11.34 -15.41
N ILE A 108 12.83 10.74 -16.33
CA ILE A 108 12.17 11.46 -17.42
C ILE A 108 11.23 12.53 -16.87
N LEU A 109 10.40 12.19 -15.87
CA LEU A 109 9.47 13.13 -15.25
C LEU A 109 10.19 14.34 -14.65
N VAL A 110 11.18 14.13 -13.78
CA VAL A 110 11.89 15.22 -13.10
C VAL A 110 12.60 16.13 -14.10
N VAL A 111 13.31 15.55 -15.07
CA VAL A 111 14.01 16.33 -16.09
C VAL A 111 13.01 17.11 -16.96
N SER A 112 11.89 16.49 -17.34
CA SER A 112 10.83 17.16 -18.11
C SER A 112 10.17 18.29 -17.32
N MET A 113 9.92 18.13 -16.01
CA MET A 113 9.36 19.20 -15.18
C MET A 113 10.29 20.43 -15.10
N LEU A 114 11.61 20.22 -15.06
CA LEU A 114 12.59 21.30 -15.04
C LEU A 114 12.64 22.06 -16.37
N PHE A 115 12.66 21.34 -17.49
CA PHE A 115 12.59 21.97 -18.82
C PHE A 115 11.22 22.61 -19.09
N PHE A 116 10.13 21.98 -18.63
CA PHE A 116 8.78 22.54 -18.71
C PHE A 116 8.72 23.87 -17.96
N THR A 117 9.27 23.93 -16.74
CA THR A 117 9.31 25.17 -15.95
C THR A 117 10.02 26.29 -16.70
N LEU A 118 11.15 25.99 -17.34
CA LEU A 118 11.87 26.97 -18.16
C LEU A 118 11.01 27.47 -19.31
N VAL A 119 10.52 26.57 -20.17
CA VAL A 119 9.76 26.94 -21.37
C VAL A 119 8.49 27.69 -20.97
N PHE A 120 7.80 27.25 -19.93
CA PHE A 120 6.60 27.90 -19.43
C PHE A 120 6.88 29.32 -18.92
N ASN A 121 7.93 29.51 -18.09
CA ASN A 121 8.29 30.84 -17.58
C ASN A 121 8.75 31.82 -18.67
N LEU A 122 9.28 31.30 -19.78
CA LEU A 122 9.61 32.10 -20.95
C LEU A 122 8.36 32.53 -21.73
N CYS A 123 7.30 31.72 -21.72
CA CYS A 123 6.05 31.99 -22.43
C CYS A 123 4.99 32.74 -21.61
N ASN A 124 5.05 32.67 -20.28
CA ASN A 124 3.99 33.11 -19.37
C ASN A 124 4.44 34.28 -18.48
N GLU A 125 3.65 35.36 -18.43
CA GLU A 125 4.03 36.58 -17.71
C GLU A 125 4.08 36.41 -16.18
N LEU A 126 3.25 35.50 -15.65
CA LEU A 126 3.11 35.24 -14.20
C LEU A 126 4.23 34.34 -13.65
N LYS A 127 4.98 33.66 -14.52
CA LYS A 127 6.21 32.89 -14.19
C LYS A 127 6.07 31.87 -13.05
N TYR A 128 4.92 31.23 -12.97
CA TYR A 128 4.63 30.16 -11.99
C TYR A 128 4.91 28.76 -12.54
N GLY A 129 5.85 28.62 -13.49
CA GLY A 129 6.14 27.39 -14.23
C GLY A 129 6.40 26.16 -13.37
N LEU A 130 6.99 26.33 -12.18
CA LEU A 130 7.19 25.22 -11.24
C LEU A 130 5.85 24.62 -10.80
N TRP A 131 4.89 25.46 -10.42
CA TRP A 131 3.54 25.03 -10.07
C TRP A 131 2.82 24.46 -11.28
N ALA A 132 2.93 25.12 -12.44
CA ALA A 132 2.35 24.63 -13.69
C ALA A 132 2.86 23.22 -14.06
N SER A 133 4.16 22.93 -13.84
CA SER A 133 4.79 21.65 -14.15
C SER A 133 4.22 20.47 -13.35
N THR A 134 3.52 20.72 -12.24
CA THR A 134 2.87 19.65 -11.45
C THR A 134 1.75 18.95 -12.22
N CYS A 135 1.26 19.53 -13.32
CA CYS A 135 0.36 18.83 -14.25
C CYS A 135 0.99 17.58 -14.87
N LEU A 136 2.33 17.41 -14.85
CA LEU A 136 3.01 16.21 -15.34
C LEU A 136 2.91 15.01 -14.37
N LEU A 137 2.57 15.20 -13.10
CA LEU A 137 2.54 14.12 -12.10
C LEU A 137 1.69 12.89 -12.51
N PRO A 138 0.52 13.02 -13.18
CA PRO A 138 -0.24 11.88 -13.69
C PRO A 138 0.57 10.91 -14.57
N PHE A 139 1.64 11.37 -15.23
CA PHE A 139 2.51 10.53 -16.04
C PHE A 139 3.11 9.35 -15.26
N VAL A 140 3.61 9.59 -14.02
CA VAL A 140 4.19 8.52 -13.18
C VAL A 140 3.12 7.73 -12.44
N ILE A 141 1.97 8.34 -12.15
CA ILE A 141 0.86 7.70 -11.43
C ILE A 141 0.43 6.42 -12.13
N VAL A 142 0.39 6.40 -13.47
CA VAL A 142 -0.02 5.19 -14.23
C VAL A 142 0.88 3.99 -13.95
N SER A 143 2.21 4.18 -13.95
CA SER A 143 3.18 3.10 -13.67
C SER A 143 2.99 2.54 -12.25
N VAL A 144 2.87 3.43 -11.26
CA VAL A 144 2.64 3.05 -9.85
C VAL A 144 1.31 2.34 -9.67
N PHE A 145 0.25 2.82 -10.31
CA PHE A 145 -1.09 2.24 -10.23
C PHE A 145 -1.11 0.82 -10.79
N ILE A 146 -0.59 0.61 -12.02
CA ILE A 146 -0.57 -0.72 -12.63
C ILE A 146 0.27 -1.70 -11.81
N ARG A 147 1.42 -1.26 -11.27
CA ARG A 147 2.23 -2.12 -10.43
C ARG A 147 1.52 -2.49 -9.13
N THR A 148 0.90 -1.52 -8.47
CA THR A 148 0.13 -1.75 -7.24
C THR A 148 -1.02 -2.72 -7.50
N TYR A 149 -1.76 -2.54 -8.59
CA TYR A 149 -2.84 -3.44 -9.00
C TYR A 149 -2.34 -4.87 -9.24
N ARG A 150 -1.22 -5.04 -9.96
CA ARG A 150 -0.61 -6.36 -10.19
C ARG A 150 -0.16 -7.05 -8.90
N ILE A 151 0.38 -6.28 -7.95
CA ILE A 151 0.76 -6.83 -6.64
C ILE A 151 -0.50 -7.23 -5.87
N PHE A 152 -1.53 -6.39 -5.88
CA PHE A 152 -2.79 -6.63 -5.19
C PHE A 152 -3.47 -7.93 -5.64
N ILE A 153 -3.59 -8.16 -6.95
CA ILE A 153 -4.19 -9.39 -7.49
C ILE A 153 -3.31 -10.63 -7.28
N ALA A 154 -2.01 -10.45 -7.02
CA ALA A 154 -1.06 -11.53 -6.75
C ALA A 154 -1.04 -11.92 -5.27
N ILE A 155 -1.74 -11.20 -4.39
CA ILE A 155 -1.89 -11.58 -2.98
C ILE A 155 -2.76 -12.85 -2.95
N PRO A 156 -2.23 -13.99 -2.48
CA PRO A 156 -3.04 -15.20 -2.38
C PRO A 156 -4.17 -15.01 -1.38
N ILE A 157 -5.30 -15.70 -1.62
CA ILE A 157 -6.39 -15.76 -0.65
C ILE A 157 -5.84 -16.44 0.61
N PRO A 158 -5.97 -15.82 1.79
CA PRO A 158 -5.45 -16.40 3.01
C PRO A 158 -6.27 -17.65 3.38
N VAL A 159 -5.60 -18.80 3.44
CA VAL A 159 -6.16 -20.03 4.00
C VAL A 159 -5.91 -20.00 5.50
N TYR A 160 -6.98 -20.00 6.29
CA TYR A 160 -6.89 -19.97 7.75
C TYR A 160 -7.06 -21.38 8.30
N GLU A 161 -6.20 -21.75 9.24
CA GLU A 161 -6.47 -22.93 10.06
C GLU A 161 -7.68 -22.65 10.95
N VAL A 162 -8.59 -23.61 10.99
CA VAL A 162 -9.84 -23.52 11.73
C VAL A 162 -9.69 -24.32 13.01
N TRP A 163 -9.88 -23.68 14.16
CA TRP A 163 -9.89 -24.37 15.45
C TRP A 163 -11.22 -25.07 15.66
N ARG A 164 -11.18 -26.36 16.01
CA ARG A 164 -12.38 -27.17 16.26
C ARG A 164 -12.49 -27.48 17.75
N TYR A 165 -13.71 -27.47 18.26
CA TYR A 165 -13.99 -27.88 19.63
C TYR A 165 -13.96 -29.41 19.70
N THR A 166 -13.14 -29.97 20.58
CA THR A 166 -12.96 -31.42 20.75
C THR A 166 -13.16 -31.79 22.21
N ASP A 167 -13.99 -32.78 22.49
CA ASP A 167 -14.31 -33.22 23.86
C ASP A 167 -13.09 -33.81 24.62
N ASP A 168 -11.99 -34.13 23.92
CA ASP A 168 -10.86 -34.92 24.42
C ASP A 168 -9.65 -34.12 24.96
N THR A 169 -9.81 -32.86 25.39
CA THR A 169 -8.68 -32.14 26.01
C THR A 169 -8.49 -32.47 27.49
N GLU A 170 -8.06 -33.70 27.80
CA GLU A 170 -7.33 -34.01 29.04
C GLU A 170 -5.94 -33.35 28.98
N GLN A 171 -5.87 -32.05 29.21
CA GLN A 171 -4.59 -31.40 29.49
C GLN A 171 -4.72 -30.60 30.77
N GLU A 172 -4.33 -31.22 31.89
CA GLU A 172 -4.04 -30.54 33.15
C GLU A 172 -2.76 -29.70 33.03
N GLY A 173 -2.84 -28.60 32.27
CA GLY A 173 -1.78 -27.59 32.27
C GLY A 173 -1.80 -26.83 33.60
N TYR A 174 -0.86 -27.13 34.49
CA TYR A 174 -0.51 -26.28 35.63
C TYR A 174 -0.05 -24.92 35.09
N PHE A 175 -0.70 -23.83 35.50
CA PHE A 175 -0.32 -22.47 35.12
C PHE A 175 0.03 -21.65 36.35
N ASP A 176 1.05 -20.81 36.24
CA ASP A 176 1.41 -19.85 37.29
C ASP A 176 0.32 -18.76 37.38
N PRO A 177 -0.33 -18.57 38.55
CA PRO A 177 -1.33 -17.51 38.75
C PRO A 177 -0.78 -16.09 38.54
N GLY A 178 0.54 -15.90 38.52
CA GLY A 178 1.20 -14.59 38.39
C GLY A 178 1.18 -13.97 36.99
N SER A 179 0.94 -14.73 35.92
CA SER A 179 1.03 -14.27 34.52
C SER A 179 -0.32 -14.29 33.80
N LEU A 180 -1.34 -13.66 34.41
CA LEU A 180 -2.68 -13.55 33.83
C LEU A 180 -2.86 -12.23 33.07
N GLN A 181 -3.17 -12.32 31.78
CA GLN A 181 -3.60 -11.18 30.97
C GLN A 181 -5.11 -11.10 30.89
N VAL A 182 -5.65 -9.86 30.91
CA VAL A 182 -7.09 -9.62 30.74
C VAL A 182 -7.37 -9.31 29.28
N LEU A 183 -8.16 -10.18 28.65
CA LEU A 183 -8.53 -10.11 27.25
C LEU A 183 -10.03 -9.84 27.11
N GLN A 184 -10.43 -9.17 26.04
CA GLN A 184 -11.84 -9.07 25.66
C GLN A 184 -12.09 -9.98 24.47
N ILE A 185 -12.97 -10.97 24.63
CA ILE A 185 -13.45 -11.79 23.52
C ILE A 185 -14.80 -11.29 23.05
N GLU A 186 -14.92 -11.07 21.74
CA GLU A 186 -16.16 -10.76 21.05
C GLU A 186 -16.60 -12.01 20.27
N LEU A 187 -17.73 -12.61 20.67
CA LEU A 187 -18.27 -13.83 20.04
C LEU A 187 -19.80 -13.78 19.95
N TYR A 188 -20.37 -14.51 18.99
CA TYR A 188 -21.82 -14.76 18.91
C TYR A 188 -22.12 -16.06 19.64
N LYS A 189 -23.09 -16.05 20.56
CA LYS A 189 -23.43 -17.23 21.35
C LYS A 189 -24.16 -18.25 20.49
N GLN A 190 -25.18 -17.78 19.78
CA GLN A 190 -25.97 -18.52 18.80
C GLN A 190 -25.81 -17.93 17.40
N GLU A 191 -26.05 -18.73 16.35
CA GLU A 191 -25.99 -18.24 14.96
C GLU A 191 -27.08 -17.20 14.65
N SER A 192 -28.22 -17.28 15.34
CA SER A 192 -29.33 -16.35 15.21
C SER A 192 -29.13 -15.00 15.90
N ASP A 193 -28.05 -14.85 16.68
CA ASP A 193 -27.80 -13.62 17.44
C ASP A 193 -27.44 -12.47 16.49
N ARG A 194 -28.11 -11.32 16.68
CA ARG A 194 -27.88 -10.12 15.86
C ARG A 194 -26.63 -9.34 16.28
N GLU A 195 -26.23 -9.45 17.55
CA GLU A 195 -25.11 -8.69 18.10
C GLU A 195 -24.14 -9.61 18.86
N PRO A 196 -22.82 -9.39 18.73
CA PRO A 196 -21.84 -10.18 19.44
C PRO A 196 -21.78 -9.76 20.91
N VAL A 197 -21.54 -10.74 21.78
CA VAL A 197 -21.32 -10.52 23.21
C VAL A 197 -19.83 -10.29 23.46
N LYS A 198 -19.53 -9.32 24.32
CA LYS A 198 -18.17 -9.03 24.78
C LYS A 198 -17.94 -9.62 26.16
N LEU A 199 -17.06 -10.60 26.25
CA LEU A 199 -16.67 -11.26 27.50
C LEU A 199 -15.27 -10.76 27.90
N SER A 200 -15.13 -10.30 29.14
CA SER A 200 -13.82 -9.97 29.71
C SER A 200 -13.30 -11.16 30.50
N VAL A 201 -12.25 -11.79 29.99
CA VAL A 201 -11.73 -13.07 30.48
C VAL A 201 -10.25 -12.97 30.80
N LYS A 202 -9.78 -13.79 31.74
CA LYS A 202 -8.36 -13.88 32.12
C LYS A 202 -7.72 -15.06 31.41
N ALA A 203 -6.59 -14.82 30.76
CA ALA A 203 -5.83 -15.83 30.04
C ALA A 203 -4.42 -15.93 30.61
N PRO A 204 -3.93 -17.12 30.95
CA PRO A 204 -2.53 -17.33 31.31
C PRO A 204 -1.61 -17.14 30.10
N ASP A 205 -0.49 -16.44 30.27
CA ASP A 205 0.44 -16.11 29.18
C ASP A 205 1.05 -17.34 28.52
N GLU A 206 1.34 -18.38 29.30
CA GLU A 206 2.04 -19.59 28.86
C GLU A 206 1.09 -20.68 28.32
N MET A 207 -0.21 -20.47 28.41
CA MET A 207 -1.20 -21.43 27.93
C MET A 207 -1.40 -21.29 26.42
N GLN A 208 -1.52 -22.41 25.71
CA GLN A 208 -1.93 -22.42 24.31
C GLN A 208 -3.31 -21.79 24.14
N PHE A 209 -3.45 -20.94 23.13
CA PHE A 209 -4.67 -20.16 22.94
C PHE A 209 -5.90 -21.06 22.70
N GLY A 210 -5.76 -22.13 21.91
CA GLY A 210 -6.85 -23.08 21.64
C GLY A 210 -7.33 -23.79 22.91
N THR A 211 -6.41 -24.33 23.71
CA THR A 211 -6.73 -25.01 24.98
C THR A 211 -7.37 -24.05 25.98
N TRP A 212 -6.89 -22.80 26.05
CA TRP A 212 -7.50 -21.79 26.89
C TRP A 212 -8.92 -21.43 26.42
N PHE A 213 -9.13 -21.31 25.11
CA PHE A 213 -10.45 -20.98 24.55
C PHE A 213 -11.48 -22.08 24.82
N HIS A 214 -11.09 -23.36 24.76
CA HIS A 214 -11.92 -24.48 25.19
C HIS A 214 -12.40 -24.31 26.63
N ARG A 215 -11.45 -24.15 27.57
CA ARG A 215 -11.79 -23.97 29.00
C ARG A 215 -12.66 -22.75 29.24
N MET A 216 -12.45 -21.67 28.47
CA MET A 216 -13.26 -20.45 28.57
C MET A 216 -14.72 -20.70 28.22
N ILE A 217 -14.99 -21.50 27.18
CA ILE A 217 -16.35 -21.91 26.80
C ILE A 217 -16.98 -22.74 27.93
N ASP A 218 -16.28 -23.77 28.42
CA ASP A 218 -16.79 -24.66 29.47
C ASP A 218 -17.12 -23.89 30.76
N ASP A 219 -16.20 -23.04 31.21
CA ASP A 219 -16.36 -22.19 32.39
C ASP A 219 -17.55 -21.24 32.22
N TYR A 220 -17.76 -20.71 31.02
CA TYR A 220 -18.87 -19.82 30.73
C TYR A 220 -20.21 -20.56 30.78
N ASN A 221 -20.29 -21.71 30.12
CA ASN A 221 -21.50 -22.53 30.05
C ASN A 221 -21.90 -23.08 31.43
N LEU A 222 -20.92 -23.42 32.28
CA LEU A 222 -21.14 -23.79 33.67
C LEU A 222 -21.70 -22.62 34.51
N LYS A 223 -21.15 -21.41 34.35
CA LYS A 223 -21.55 -20.22 35.13
C LYS A 223 -22.87 -19.62 34.65
N SER A 224 -23.21 -19.78 33.37
CA SER A 224 -24.42 -19.20 32.76
C SER A 224 -25.24 -20.26 32.00
N PRO A 225 -25.84 -21.26 32.69
CA PRO A 225 -26.57 -22.35 32.03
C PRO A 225 -27.81 -21.89 31.24
N GLN A 226 -28.34 -20.70 31.56
CA GLN A 226 -29.53 -20.15 30.90
C GLN A 226 -29.25 -19.51 29.54
N ALA A 227 -27.98 -19.20 29.22
CA ALA A 227 -27.60 -18.59 27.96
C ALA A 227 -26.22 -19.12 27.48
N PRO A 228 -26.11 -20.43 27.22
CA PRO A 228 -24.86 -21.07 26.84
C PRO A 228 -24.39 -20.61 25.47
N ILE A 229 -23.09 -20.74 25.25
CA ILE A 229 -22.48 -20.70 23.92
C ILE A 229 -22.78 -22.04 23.25
N ASP A 230 -23.25 -22.02 22.01
CA ASP A 230 -23.63 -23.25 21.30
C ASP A 230 -22.39 -24.11 20.97
N ASP A 231 -22.20 -25.18 21.75
CA ASP A 231 -21.11 -26.14 21.59
C ASP A 231 -21.40 -27.15 20.48
N TYR A 232 -22.67 -27.39 20.13
CA TYR A 232 -23.08 -28.41 19.16
C TYR A 232 -22.83 -27.92 17.73
N ALA A 233 -23.19 -26.67 17.42
CA ALA A 233 -22.79 -26.01 16.17
C ALA A 233 -21.26 -25.78 16.08
N ALA A 234 -20.55 -25.77 17.23
CA ALA A 234 -19.09 -25.68 17.26
C ALA A 234 -18.38 -27.01 16.93
N LYS A 235 -19.08 -28.15 17.00
CA LYS A 235 -18.57 -29.47 16.61
C LYS A 235 -18.64 -29.72 15.09
N GLU A 236 -19.66 -29.17 14.43
CA GLU A 236 -19.80 -29.26 12.95
C GLU A 236 -19.08 -28.13 12.20
N GLY A 237 -18.95 -26.95 12.83
CA GLY A 237 -18.17 -25.83 12.32
C GLY A 237 -16.79 -25.72 12.97
N GLY A 238 -16.14 -24.58 12.79
CA GLY A 238 -15.00 -24.23 13.63
C GLY A 238 -14.80 -22.73 13.76
N TRP A 239 -13.76 -22.33 14.46
CA TRP A 239 -13.51 -20.95 14.84
C TRP A 239 -12.24 -20.41 14.21
N ILE A 240 -12.32 -19.16 13.76
CA ILE A 240 -11.17 -18.35 13.43
C ILE A 240 -11.05 -17.21 14.43
N PHE A 241 -9.82 -16.95 14.85
CA PHE A 241 -9.51 -15.95 15.85
C PHE A 241 -8.69 -14.82 15.24
N TYR A 242 -9.06 -13.59 15.55
CA TYR A 242 -8.30 -12.44 15.09
C TYR A 242 -8.44 -11.25 16.02
N ARG A 243 -7.40 -10.44 16.13
CA ARG A 243 -7.47 -9.14 16.79
C ARG A 243 -8.33 -8.21 15.94
N LYS A 244 -9.28 -7.52 16.59
CA LYS A 244 -10.13 -6.52 15.93
C LYS A 244 -9.25 -5.50 15.20
N PRO A 245 -9.44 -5.31 13.88
CA PRO A 245 -8.63 -4.36 13.14
C PRO A 245 -8.92 -2.93 13.61
N THR A 246 -7.88 -2.11 13.59
CA THR A 246 -7.95 -0.67 13.85
C THR A 246 -7.61 0.06 12.56
N LEU A 247 -7.95 1.34 12.42
CA LEU A 247 -7.65 2.16 11.23
C LEU A 247 -6.19 2.05 10.74
N LEU A 248 -5.25 1.79 11.66
CA LEU A 248 -3.81 1.69 11.40
C LEU A 248 -3.23 0.27 11.50
N SER A 249 -4.02 -0.73 11.92
CA SER A 249 -3.52 -2.09 12.15
C SER A 249 -4.40 -3.10 11.41
N PRO A 250 -3.84 -3.85 10.44
CA PRO A 250 -4.60 -4.85 9.70
C PRO A 250 -5.05 -5.97 10.63
N ARG A 251 -6.02 -6.76 10.17
CA ARG A 251 -6.53 -7.93 10.89
C ARG A 251 -5.38 -8.91 11.13
N HIS A 252 -5.02 -9.12 12.40
CA HIS A 252 -4.00 -10.08 12.80
C HIS A 252 -4.70 -11.34 13.31
N TYR A 253 -4.49 -12.45 12.63
CA TYR A 253 -5.04 -13.74 13.02
C TYR A 253 -4.21 -14.35 14.14
N ILE A 254 -4.89 -15.04 15.04
CA ILE A 254 -4.29 -15.70 16.20
C ILE A 254 -4.15 -17.17 15.84
N ASP A 255 -2.94 -17.70 16.02
CA ASP A 255 -2.66 -19.12 15.88
C ASP A 255 -3.05 -19.82 17.18
N PHE A 256 -3.99 -20.77 17.09
CA PHE A 256 -4.50 -21.47 18.27
C PHE A 256 -3.48 -22.45 18.87
N ASN A 257 -2.46 -22.87 18.13
CA ASN A 257 -1.40 -23.77 18.62
C ASN A 257 -0.30 -23.03 19.40
N LEU A 258 -0.22 -21.70 19.25
CA LEU A 258 0.73 -20.86 19.97
C LEU A 258 0.17 -20.41 21.33
N THR A 259 1.08 -20.07 22.24
CA THR A 259 0.70 -19.50 23.54
C THR A 259 0.10 -18.11 23.41
N VAL A 260 -0.62 -17.64 24.42
CA VAL A 260 -1.16 -16.27 24.47
C VAL A 260 -0.03 -15.23 24.29
N LYS A 261 1.12 -15.47 24.92
CA LYS A 261 2.31 -14.63 24.83
C LYS A 261 2.96 -14.66 23.44
N ASP A 262 3.08 -15.83 22.83
CA ASP A 262 3.72 -15.99 21.51
C ASP A 262 2.87 -15.41 20.37
N ASN A 263 1.55 -15.44 20.52
CA ASN A 263 0.60 -14.68 19.68
C ASN A 263 0.69 -13.16 19.88
N ARG A 264 1.56 -12.68 20.78
CA ARG A 264 1.74 -11.26 21.12
C ARG A 264 0.43 -10.59 21.50
N ILE A 265 -0.45 -11.34 22.15
CA ILE A 265 -1.68 -10.82 22.71
C ILE A 265 -1.28 -9.95 23.91
N ARG A 266 -1.91 -8.79 24.04
CA ARG A 266 -1.68 -7.84 25.12
C ARG A 266 -2.96 -7.65 25.93
N SER A 267 -2.80 -7.26 27.19
CA SER A 267 -3.91 -6.82 28.03
C SER A 267 -4.74 -5.74 27.33
N ARG A 268 -6.07 -5.89 27.34
CA ARG A 268 -7.09 -5.06 26.66
C ARG A 268 -7.23 -5.23 25.15
N ASP A 269 -6.55 -6.20 24.54
CA ASP A 269 -6.86 -6.56 23.16
C ASP A 269 -8.29 -7.09 23.05
N VAL A 270 -8.96 -6.68 21.97
CA VAL A 270 -10.27 -7.23 21.58
C VAL A 270 -10.02 -8.31 20.53
N ILE A 271 -10.24 -9.55 20.94
CA ILE A 271 -10.15 -10.73 20.09
C ILE A 271 -11.54 -11.07 19.61
N VAL A 272 -11.71 -11.16 18.30
CA VAL A 272 -12.95 -11.63 17.70
C VAL A 272 -12.81 -13.11 17.43
N ALA A 273 -13.69 -13.90 18.05
CA ALA A 273 -13.89 -15.30 17.72
C ALA A 273 -15.07 -15.37 16.73
N LYS A 274 -14.79 -15.77 15.49
CA LYS A 274 -15.80 -15.89 14.45
C LYS A 274 -15.98 -17.37 14.08
N ARG A 275 -17.23 -17.84 14.12
CA ARG A 275 -17.61 -19.16 13.59
C ARG A 275 -17.50 -19.16 12.07
N VAL A 276 -16.95 -20.23 11.52
CA VAL A 276 -16.87 -20.52 10.09
C VAL A 276 -17.38 -21.93 9.85
N MET A 277 -18.29 -22.06 8.89
CA MET A 277 -18.65 -23.35 8.32
C MET A 277 -17.73 -23.62 7.14
N GLU A 278 -17.16 -24.82 7.09
CA GLU A 278 -16.40 -25.28 5.94
C GLU A 278 -17.40 -25.46 4.80
N GLN A 279 -17.39 -24.56 3.80
CA GLN A 279 -18.04 -24.90 2.55
C GLN A 279 -17.25 -26.07 1.97
N SER A 280 -17.84 -27.25 2.04
CA SER A 280 -17.39 -28.39 1.26
C SER A 280 -17.49 -27.95 -0.21
N GLU A 281 -16.36 -27.61 -0.83
CA GLU A 281 -16.28 -27.46 -2.27
C GLU A 281 -16.66 -28.82 -2.88
N ASN A 282 -17.89 -28.90 -3.40
CA ASN A 282 -18.28 -29.91 -4.38
C ASN A 282 -17.87 -29.44 -5.78
#